data_AF-A0A9E1WE45-F1
#
_entry.id   AF-A0A9E1WE45-F1
#
_cell.length_a   1.000
_cell.length_b   1.000
_cell.length_c   1.000
_cell.angle_alpha   90.00
_cell.angle_beta   90.00
_cell.angle_gamma   90.00
#
_symmetry.space_group_name_H-M   'P 1'
#
loop_
_entity.id
_entity.type
_entity.pdbx_description
1 polymer ?
#
loop_
_entity_poly.entity_id
_entity_poly.type
_entity_poly.pdbx_seq_one_letter_code
_entity_poly.pdbx_strand_id
1 'polypeptide(L)'
;MKGIWLIILLFIGYLVLVFFEKEDIASFIKPILVPVLLLSFYTSVKNKGNYKIIGALVFSTMGDILLIFEGRPFFILGLLSFLLAHVLFVLIFRSRAGTIKLDFYTMVCSLFILSYYFFFMKFLWPHLG
;
A
#
# COMPACT_ATOMS: atom_id res chain seq x y z
N MET A 1 -17.37 9.54 4.61
CA MET A 1 -17.80 8.43 5.51
C MET A 1 -18.45 7.26 4.77
N LYS A 2 -19.33 7.47 3.76
CA LYS A 2 -19.98 6.36 3.02
C LYS A 2 -19.01 5.47 2.21
N GLY A 3 -17.92 6.03 1.66
CA GLY A 3 -16.96 5.27 0.84
C GLY A 3 -16.07 4.26 1.60
N ILE A 4 -15.92 4.42 2.92
CA ILE A 4 -15.08 3.53 3.75
C ILE A 4 -15.66 2.13 3.86
N TRP A 5 -16.99 2.02 4.01
CA TRP A 5 -17.69 0.74 4.08
C TRP A 5 -17.54 -0.08 2.78
N LEU A 6 -17.52 0.61 1.64
CA LEU A 6 -17.35 0.00 0.32
C LEU A 6 -15.94 -0.59 0.17
N ILE A 7 -14.91 0.11 0.67
CA ILE A 7 -13.52 -0.39 0.70
C ILE A 7 -13.40 -1.61 1.61
N ILE A 8 -13.99 -1.56 2.82
CA ILE A 8 -13.96 -2.68 3.76
C ILE A 8 -14.61 -3.92 3.13
N LEU A 9 -15.75 -3.75 2.47
CA LEU A 9 -16.46 -4.83 1.80
C LEU A 9 -15.63 -5.43 0.64
N LEU A 10 -15.00 -4.58 -0.18
CA LEU A 10 -14.09 -5.04 -1.25
C LEU A 10 -12.87 -5.78 -0.70
N PHE A 11 -12.30 -5.31 0.40
CA PHE A 11 -11.16 -5.95 1.05
C PHE A 11 -11.52 -7.32 1.64
N ILE A 12 -12.66 -7.43 2.30
CA ILE A 12 -13.18 -8.72 2.79
C ILE A 12 -13.44 -9.67 1.61
N GLY A 13 -14.04 -9.19 0.53
CA GLY A 13 -14.25 -9.99 -0.68
C GLY A 13 -12.96 -10.50 -1.31
N TYR A 14 -11.92 -9.66 -1.36
CA TYR A 14 -10.59 -10.07 -1.80
C TYR A 14 -9.99 -11.16 -0.89
N LEU A 15 -10.05 -11.00 0.44
CA LEU A 15 -9.53 -12.00 1.38
C LEU A 15 -10.25 -13.35 1.26
N VAL A 16 -11.57 -13.34 1.05
CA VAL A 16 -12.35 -14.55 0.82
C VAL A 16 -11.89 -15.25 -0.46
N LEU A 17 -11.65 -14.52 -1.55
CA LEU A 17 -11.17 -15.10 -2.81
C LEU A 17 -9.77 -15.69 -2.71
N VAL A 18 -8.87 -15.04 -1.96
CA VAL A 18 -7.54 -15.58 -1.65
C VAL A 18 -7.66 -16.86 -0.82
N PHE A 19 -8.57 -16.91 0.15
CA PHE A 19 -8.80 -18.09 0.97
C PHE A 19 -9.33 -19.29 0.17
N PHE A 20 -10.08 -19.04 -0.92
CA PHE A 20 -10.58 -20.08 -1.83
C PHE A 20 -9.60 -20.42 -2.99
N GLU A 21 -8.34 -19.97 -2.91
CA GLU A 21 -7.29 -20.23 -3.92
C GLU A 21 -7.70 -19.83 -5.35
N LYS A 22 -8.62 -18.86 -5.50
CA LYS A 22 -9.03 -18.31 -6.79
C LYS A 22 -8.10 -17.17 -7.19
N GLU A 23 -6.82 -17.50 -7.38
CA GLU A 23 -5.75 -16.54 -7.64
C GLU A 23 -6.00 -15.70 -8.90
N ASP A 24 -6.56 -16.31 -9.96
CA ASP A 24 -6.92 -15.61 -11.19
C ASP A 24 -7.88 -14.45 -10.91
N ILE A 25 -8.95 -14.69 -10.15
CA ILE A 25 -9.98 -13.68 -9.87
C ILE A 25 -9.47 -12.66 -8.83
N ALA A 26 -8.70 -13.13 -7.84
CA ALA A 26 -8.09 -12.26 -6.84
C ALA A 26 -7.09 -11.28 -7.46
N SER A 27 -6.30 -11.72 -8.46
CA SER A 27 -5.31 -10.90 -9.16
C SER A 27 -5.95 -9.72 -9.90
N PHE A 28 -7.16 -9.88 -10.45
CA PHE A 28 -7.91 -8.79 -11.09
C PHE A 28 -8.57 -7.81 -10.11
N ILE A 29 -8.91 -8.26 -8.89
CA ILE A 29 -9.53 -7.40 -7.86
C ILE A 29 -8.49 -6.52 -7.17
N LYS A 30 -7.24 -7.00 -7.09
CA LYS A 30 -6.13 -6.31 -6.42
C LYS A 30 -5.88 -4.88 -6.92
N PRO A 31 -5.79 -4.60 -8.24
CA PRO A 31 -5.57 -3.25 -8.75
C PRO A 31 -6.83 -2.37 -8.67
N ILE A 32 -8.01 -2.92 -8.38
CA ILE A 32 -9.25 -2.15 -8.23
C ILE A 32 -9.39 -1.59 -6.80
N LEU A 33 -8.70 -2.15 -5.82
CA LEU A 33 -8.72 -1.65 -4.44
C LEU A 33 -8.14 -0.23 -4.33
N VAL A 34 -6.96 0.00 -4.93
CA VAL A 34 -6.23 1.28 -4.82
C VAL A 34 -6.93 2.45 -5.55
N PRO A 35 -7.53 2.30 -6.75
CA PRO A 35 -8.34 3.32 -7.40
C PRO A 35 -9.65 3.63 -6.65
N VAL A 36 -10.29 2.63 -6.03
CA VAL A 36 -11.49 2.86 -5.21
C VAL A 36 -11.14 3.64 -3.95
N LEU A 37 -9.98 3.34 -3.33
CA LEU A 37 -9.38 4.17 -2.28
C LEU A 37 -9.13 5.61 -2.75
N LEU A 38 -8.56 5.78 -3.94
CA LEU A 38 -8.30 7.08 -4.56
C LEU A 38 -9.59 7.88 -4.75
N LEU A 39 -10.64 7.26 -5.30
CA LEU A 39 -11.94 7.90 -5.55
C LEU A 39 -12.64 8.32 -4.25
N SER A 40 -12.57 7.47 -3.21
CA SER A 40 -13.08 7.76 -1.87
C SER A 40 -12.32 8.92 -1.21
N PHE A 41 -11.01 9.01 -1.44
CA PHE A 41 -10.17 10.10 -0.93
C PHE A 41 -10.41 11.40 -1.70
N TYR A 42 -10.57 11.33 -3.02
CA TYR A 42 -10.84 12.48 -3.88
C TYR A 42 -12.16 13.17 -3.53
N THR A 43 -13.21 12.38 -3.26
CA THR A 43 -14.53 12.90 -2.88
C THR A 43 -14.56 13.50 -1.46
N SER A 44 -13.66 13.09 -0.56
CA SER A 44 -13.62 13.60 0.82
C SER A 44 -12.69 14.81 1.02
N VAL A 45 -11.73 15.05 0.14
CA VAL A 45 -10.72 16.10 0.33
C VAL A 45 -10.99 17.30 -0.58
N LYS A 46 -11.52 18.38 0.01
CA LYS A 46 -11.75 19.69 -0.66
C LYS A 46 -10.46 20.47 -1.00
N ASN A 47 -9.27 19.95 -0.71
CA ASN A 47 -8.06 20.76 -0.62
C ASN A 47 -7.04 20.53 -1.76
N LYS A 48 -6.48 21.62 -2.29
CA LYS A 48 -5.62 21.69 -3.50
C LYS A 48 -4.27 20.95 -3.40
N GLY A 49 -3.89 20.43 -2.23
CA GLY A 49 -2.63 19.70 -2.00
C GLY A 49 -2.63 18.22 -2.41
N ASN A 50 -3.73 17.71 -2.98
CA ASN A 50 -3.96 16.28 -3.16
C ASN A 50 -3.48 15.68 -4.50
N TYR A 51 -3.14 16.49 -5.51
CA TYR A 51 -2.76 15.97 -6.83
C TYR A 51 -1.48 15.12 -6.79
N LYS A 52 -0.54 15.43 -5.89
CA LYS A 52 0.69 14.64 -5.70
C LYS A 52 0.39 13.25 -5.14
N ILE A 53 -0.58 13.17 -4.20
CA ILE A 53 -1.04 11.90 -3.61
C ILE A 53 -1.75 11.06 -4.67
N ILE A 54 -2.57 11.70 -5.50
CA ILE A 54 -3.22 11.04 -6.64
C ILE A 54 -2.16 10.45 -7.59
N GLY A 55 -1.11 11.20 -7.93
CA GLY A 55 0.00 10.69 -8.74
C GLY A 55 0.69 9.48 -8.11
N ALA A 56 0.96 9.51 -6.79
CA ALA A 56 1.53 8.38 -6.07
C ALA A 56 0.61 7.14 -6.08
N LEU A 57 -0.70 7.32 -5.90
CA LEU A 57 -1.65 6.21 -6.01
C LEU A 57 -1.74 5.67 -7.44
N VAL A 58 -1.66 6.52 -8.47
CA VAL A 58 -1.61 6.05 -9.87
C VAL A 58 -0.39 5.16 -10.11
N PHE A 59 0.79 5.57 -9.63
CA PHE A 59 1.98 4.70 -9.70
C PHE A 59 1.80 3.38 -8.93
N SER A 60 1.10 3.42 -7.79
CA SER A 60 0.76 2.19 -7.05
C SER A 60 -0.15 1.27 -7.87
N THR A 61 -1.20 1.83 -8.49
CA THR A 61 -2.13 1.04 -9.33
C THR A 61 -1.44 0.46 -10.56
N MET A 62 -0.52 1.22 -11.15
CA MET A 62 0.27 0.77 -12.28
C MET A 62 1.19 -0.37 -11.89
N GLY A 63 1.75 -0.33 -10.67
CA GLY A 63 2.50 -1.45 -10.09
C GLY A 63 1.65 -2.72 -9.97
N ASP A 64 0.44 -2.61 -9.41
CA ASP A 64 -0.50 -3.73 -9.29
C ASP A 64 -0.86 -4.32 -10.66
N ILE A 65 -1.12 -3.48 -11.67
CA ILE A 65 -1.43 -3.92 -13.04
C ILE A 65 -0.23 -4.62 -13.68
N LEU A 66 0.98 -4.08 -13.52
CA LEU A 66 2.20 -4.67 -14.07
C LEU A 66 2.50 -6.05 -13.47
N LEU A 67 2.14 -6.28 -12.20
CA LEU A 67 2.32 -7.58 -11.54
C LEU A 67 1.32 -8.65 -11.98
N ILE A 68 0.23 -8.30 -12.67
CA ILE A 68 -0.71 -9.29 -13.23
C ILE A 68 -0.09 -9.99 -14.44
N PHE A 69 0.77 -9.30 -15.20
CA PHE A 69 1.38 -9.88 -16.38
C PHE A 69 2.51 -10.84 -16.00
N GLU A 70 2.43 -12.06 -16.52
CA GLU A 70 3.49 -13.04 -16.35
C GLU A 70 4.76 -12.59 -17.11
N GLY A 71 5.87 -12.51 -16.37
CA GLY A 71 7.19 -12.24 -16.95
C GLY A 71 8.11 -11.49 -16.01
N ARG A 72 9.38 -11.91 -15.96
CA ARG A 72 10.45 -11.21 -15.22
C ARG A 72 10.53 -9.70 -15.48
N PRO A 73 10.42 -9.19 -16.73
CA PRO A 73 10.49 -7.74 -16.95
C PRO A 73 9.30 -7.00 -16.35
N PHE A 74 8.08 -7.55 -16.44
CA PHE A 74 6.87 -6.94 -15.86
C PHE A 74 6.90 -6.95 -14.34
N PHE A 75 7.42 -8.02 -13.74
CA PHE A 75 7.65 -8.08 -12.29
C PHE A 75 8.59 -6.97 -11.79
N ILE A 76 9.73 -6.79 -12.46
CA ILE A 76 10.71 -5.75 -12.10
C ILE A 76 10.12 -4.35 -12.31
N LEU A 77 9.40 -4.13 -13.41
CA LEU A 77 8.73 -2.85 -13.67
C LEU A 77 7.62 -2.56 -12.65
N GLY A 78 6.88 -3.57 -12.22
CA GLY A 78 5.88 -3.46 -11.15
C GLY A 78 6.52 -3.03 -9.83
N LEU A 79 7.61 -3.70 -9.44
CA LEU A 79 8.41 -3.34 -8.26
C LEU A 79 8.95 -1.91 -8.33
N LEU A 80 9.49 -1.49 -9.48
CA LEU A 80 9.96 -0.12 -9.70
C LEU A 80 8.82 0.91 -9.56
N SER A 81 7.64 0.60 -10.09
CA SER A 81 6.46 1.45 -9.97
C SER A 81 6.03 1.61 -8.51
N PHE A 82 6.03 0.53 -7.73
CA PHE A 82 5.77 0.59 -6.29
C PHE A 82 6.81 1.42 -5.55
N LEU A 83 8.09 1.27 -5.89
CA LEU A 83 9.16 2.04 -5.27
C LEU A 83 8.98 3.54 -5.53
N LEU A 84 8.67 3.93 -6.77
CA LEU A 84 8.38 5.31 -7.12
C LEU A 84 7.16 5.87 -6.37
N ALA A 85 6.08 5.08 -6.25
CA ALA A 85 4.92 5.47 -5.45
C ALA A 85 5.30 5.76 -3.99
N HIS A 86 6.12 4.91 -3.37
CA HIS A 86 6.58 5.08 -1.99
C HIS A 86 7.48 6.31 -1.83
N VAL A 87 8.41 6.54 -2.75
CA VAL A 87 9.26 7.74 -2.73
C VAL A 87 8.39 9.00 -2.80
N LEU A 88 7.38 9.04 -3.67
CA LEU A 88 6.44 10.15 -3.74
C LEU A 88 5.66 10.33 -2.43
N PHE A 89 5.17 9.24 -1.83
CA PHE A 89 4.51 9.32 -0.52
C PHE A 89 5.44 9.92 0.54
N VAL A 90 6.67 9.42 0.67
CA VAL A 90 7.64 9.95 1.63
C VAL A 90 7.88 11.44 1.41
N LEU A 91 8.07 11.88 0.16
CA LEU A 91 8.26 13.31 -0.16
C LEU A 91 7.04 14.17 0.23
N ILE A 92 5.83 13.68 -0.02
CA ILE A 92 4.59 14.39 0.32
C ILE A 92 4.39 14.48 1.83
N PHE A 93 4.58 13.37 2.54
CA PHE A 93 4.34 13.29 3.98
C PHE A 93 5.49 13.86 4.80
N ARG A 94 6.71 13.95 4.25
CA ARG A 94 7.85 14.64 4.89
C ARG A 94 7.52 16.09 5.19
N SER A 95 6.80 16.79 4.30
CA SER A 95 6.36 18.17 4.54
C SER A 95 5.32 18.31 5.66
N ARG A 96 4.69 17.20 6.08
CA ARG A 96 3.68 17.15 7.15
C ARG A 96 4.18 16.46 8.42
N ALA A 97 5.40 15.91 8.39
CA ALA A 97 6.03 15.30 9.54
C ALA A 97 6.39 16.41 10.52
N GLY A 98 5.67 16.47 11.65
CA GLY A 98 6.02 17.35 12.76
C GLY A 98 7.35 16.91 13.40
N THR A 99 7.90 17.76 14.27
CA THR A 99 9.07 17.42 15.08
C THR A 99 8.74 16.21 15.96
N ILE A 100 9.48 15.11 15.78
CA ILE A 100 9.36 13.92 16.62
C ILE A 100 9.84 14.29 18.03
N LYS A 101 8.95 14.23 19.02
CA LYS A 101 9.32 14.37 20.43
C LYS A 101 9.77 12.99 20.94
N LEU A 102 10.96 12.92 21.54
CA LEU A 102 11.47 11.71 22.18
C LEU A 102 10.88 11.58 23.58
N ASP A 103 9.64 11.08 23.63
CA ASP A 103 8.96 10.73 24.87
C ASP A 103 9.00 9.21 25.09
N PHE A 104 8.77 8.74 26.32
CA PHE A 104 8.80 7.32 26.69
C PHE A 104 7.88 6.48 25.78
N TYR A 105 6.70 7.01 25.46
CA TYR A 105 5.76 6.39 24.52
C TYR A 105 6.38 6.18 23.12
N THR A 106 7.05 7.19 22.56
CA THR A 106 7.69 7.06 21.24
C THR A 106 8.84 6.08 21.24
N MET A 107 9.59 5.97 22.34
CA MET A 107 10.67 5.00 22.50
C MET A 107 10.14 3.56 22.53
N VAL A 108 9.07 3.32 23.30
CA VAL A 108 8.42 2.00 23.39
C VAL A 108 7.82 1.60 22.04
N CYS A 109 7.12 2.51 21.35
CA CYS A 109 6.59 2.24 20.01
C CYS A 109 7.72 1.93 19.01
N SER A 110 8.82 2.68 19.04
CA SER A 110 9.96 2.43 18.15
C SER A 110 10.60 1.06 18.41
N LEU A 111 10.75 0.68 19.68
CA LEU A 111 11.27 -0.64 20.06
C LEU A 111 10.35 -1.78 19.59
N PHE A 112 9.04 -1.59 19.72
CA PHE A 112 8.06 -2.57 19.25
C PHE A 112 8.15 -2.77 17.73
N ILE A 113 8.24 -1.68 16.96
CA ILE A 113 8.38 -1.73 15.50
C ILE A 113 9.69 -2.42 15.10
N LEU A 114 10.81 -2.10 15.76
CA LEU A 114 12.10 -2.76 15.50
C LEU A 114 12.07 -4.25 15.81
N SER A 115 11.48 -4.62 16.95
CA SER A 115 11.31 -6.02 17.36
C SER A 115 10.49 -6.80 16.33
N TYR A 116 9.36 -6.23 15.89
CA TYR A 116 8.53 -6.80 14.84
C TYR A 116 9.31 -7.00 13.55
N TYR A 117 10.03 -5.99 13.06
CA TYR A 117 10.85 -6.10 11.86
C TYR A 117 11.88 -7.24 11.95
N PHE A 118 12.59 -7.33 13.08
CA PHE A 118 13.61 -8.34 13.27
C PHE A 118 13.03 -9.76 13.30
N PHE A 119 11.91 -9.94 14.00
CA PHE A 119 11.21 -11.22 14.06
C PHE A 119 10.68 -11.64 12.69
N PHE A 120 10.07 -10.69 11.96
CA PHE A 120 9.53 -10.91 10.64
C PHE A 120 10.62 -11.28 9.62
N MET A 121 11.75 -10.56 9.61
CA MET A 121 12.88 -10.89 8.76
C MET A 121 13.47 -12.26 9.10
N LYS A 122 13.60 -12.61 10.38
CA LYS A 122 14.06 -13.94 10.81
C LYS A 122 13.13 -15.06 10.35
N PHE A 123 11.81 -14.81 10.33
CA PHE A 123 10.82 -15.77 9.88
C PHE A 123 10.79 -15.93 8.35
N LEU A 124 10.97 -14.83 7.62
CA LEU A 124 10.98 -14.82 6.17
C LEU A 124 12.28 -15.40 5.60
N TRP A 125 13.44 -15.14 6.22
CA TRP A 125 14.76 -15.50 5.70
C TRP A 125 14.89 -16.96 5.20
N PRO A 126 14.34 -17.98 5.88
CA PRO A 126 14.38 -19.37 5.43
C PRO A 126 13.49 -19.68 4.22
N HIS A 127 12.50 -18.81 3.94
CA HIS A 127 11.49 -18.96 2.90
C HIS A 127 11.71 -18.01 1.71
N LEU A 128 12.72 -17.13 1.78
CA LEU A 128 13.19 -16.36 0.63
C LEU A 128 14.07 -17.27 -0.23
N GLY A 129 13.44 -17.96 -1.18
CA GLY A 129 14.06 -18.75 -2.26
C GLY A 129 13.49 -18.33 -3.60
#